data_AF-A0A2N2ZF94-F1
#
_entry.id   AF-A0A2N2ZF94-F1
#
_cell.length_a   1.000
_cell.length_b   1.000
_cell.length_c   1.000
_cell.angle_alpha   90.00
_cell.angle_beta   90.00
_cell.angle_gamma   90.00
#
_symmetry.space_group_name_H-M   'P 1'
#
loop_
_entity.id
_entity.type
_entity.pdbx_description
1 polymer ?
#
loop_
_entity_poly.entity_id
_entity_poly.type
_entity_poly.pdbx_seq_one_letter_code
_entity_poly.pdbx_strand_id
1 'polypeptide(L)'
;MSEKVLITGGTGLIGKVLTKLLLKKGYLVYILTRDKNKLASITNVSYSFWDIDKEIVDKEVLLSANYIVHLAGAGIADKPWSVKRKKEILDSRVKPIKLIYNILKENNHQLKAFISASGVGFYGAITTDKFF
;
A
#
# COMPACT_ATOMS: atom_id res chain seq x y z
N MET A 1 -6.94 23.28 -5.65
CA MET A 1 -6.95 21.93 -6.26
C MET A 1 -7.08 20.91 -5.15
N SER A 2 -7.90 19.86 -5.33
CA SER A 2 -7.94 18.74 -4.38
C SER A 2 -6.61 17.98 -4.40
N GLU A 3 -6.09 17.66 -3.22
CA GLU A 3 -4.86 16.88 -3.09
C GLU A 3 -5.10 15.40 -3.43
N LYS A 4 -4.07 14.73 -3.95
CA LYS A 4 -4.10 13.33 -4.38
C LYS A 4 -3.43 12.40 -3.37
N VAL A 5 -4.14 11.35 -2.97
CA VAL A 5 -3.63 10.29 -2.10
C VAL A 5 -3.55 8.98 -2.88
N LEU A 6 -2.35 8.43 -3.00
CA LEU A 6 -2.12 7.11 -3.57
C LEU A 6 -2.11 6.05 -2.46
N ILE A 7 -2.89 4.99 -2.63
CA ILE A 7 -3.02 3.92 -1.64
C ILE A 7 -2.62 2.58 -2.26
N THR A 8 -1.61 1.93 -1.69
CA THR A 8 -1.36 0.50 -1.98
C THR A 8 -2.21 -0.35 -1.03
N GLY A 9 -2.73 -1.49 -1.49
CA GLY A 9 -3.64 -2.29 -0.66
C GLY A 9 -5.00 -1.61 -0.40
N GLY A 10 -5.37 -0.60 -1.20
CA GLY A 10 -6.62 0.15 -1.06
C GLY A 10 -7.89 -0.70 -1.20
N THR A 11 -7.80 -1.89 -1.78
CA THR A 11 -8.92 -2.84 -1.91
C THR A 11 -9.09 -3.75 -0.68
N GLY A 12 -8.19 -3.69 0.29
CA GLY A 12 -8.24 -4.46 1.54
C GLY A 12 -9.20 -3.87 2.58
N LEU A 13 -9.27 -4.51 3.75
CA LEU A 13 -10.15 -4.13 4.86
C LEU A 13 -9.97 -2.65 5.29
N ILE A 14 -8.73 -2.29 5.63
CA ILE A 14 -8.38 -0.92 6.07
C ILE A 14 -8.46 0.06 4.90
N GLY A 15 -7.93 -0.34 3.74
CA GLY A 15 -7.89 0.49 2.53
C GLY A 15 -9.27 1.01 2.11
N LYS A 16 -10.29 0.13 2.09
CA LYS A 16 -11.67 0.51 1.75
C LYS A 16 -12.24 1.57 2.68
N VAL A 17 -11.98 1.46 3.99
CA VAL A 17 -12.47 2.43 4.97
C VAL A 17 -11.72 3.75 4.84
N LEU A 18 -10.39 3.69 4.69
CA LEU A 18 -9.55 4.87 4.49
C LEU A 18 -9.96 5.65 3.24
N THR A 19 -10.17 4.97 2.11
CA THR A 19 -10.67 5.59 0.87
C THR A 19 -11.95 6.37 1.12
N LYS A 20 -12.94 5.78 1.79
CA LYS A 20 -14.21 6.48 2.11
C LYS A 20 -13.97 7.74 2.96
N LEU A 21 -13.09 7.69 3.94
CA LEU A 21 -12.78 8.84 4.81
C LEU A 21 -12.06 9.96 4.05
N LEU A 22 -11.13 9.60 3.16
CA LEU A 22 -10.40 10.57 2.34
C LEU A 22 -11.34 11.26 1.34
N LEU A 23 -12.23 10.51 0.69
CA LEU A 23 -13.24 11.08 -0.21
C LEU A 23 -14.16 12.07 0.51
N LYS A 24 -14.63 11.72 1.71
CA LYS A 24 -15.45 12.63 2.54
C LYS A 24 -14.72 13.93 2.90
N LYS A 25 -13.38 13.91 2.93
CA LYS A 25 -12.54 15.09 3.18
C LYS A 25 -12.16 15.85 1.90
N GLY A 26 -12.63 15.43 0.73
CA GLY A 26 -12.39 16.12 -0.55
C GLY A 26 -11.07 15.77 -1.24
N TYR A 27 -10.39 14.70 -0.81
CA TYR A 27 -9.20 14.18 -1.49
C TYR A 27 -9.58 13.38 -2.74
N LEU A 28 -8.69 13.40 -3.73
CA LEU A 28 -8.71 12.47 -4.86
C LEU A 28 -7.92 11.22 -4.46
N VAL A 29 -8.48 10.04 -4.70
CA VAL A 29 -7.85 8.78 -4.30
C VAL A 29 -7.44 7.98 -5.52
N TYR A 30 -6.17 7.57 -5.56
CA TYR A 30 -5.67 6.56 -6.49
C TYR A 30 -5.37 5.27 -5.73
N ILE A 31 -5.79 4.13 -6.28
CA ILE A 31 -5.53 2.81 -5.67
C ILE A 31 -4.65 2.00 -6.60
N LEU A 32 -3.47 1.58 -6.12
CA LEU A 32 -2.64 0.61 -6.82
C LEU A 32 -3.18 -0.82 -6.58
N THR A 33 -3.49 -1.50 -7.67
CA THR A 33 -4.09 -2.85 -7.65
C THR A 33 -3.34 -3.81 -8.57
N ARG A 34 -3.17 -5.06 -8.11
CA ARG A 34 -2.65 -6.17 -8.93
C ARG A 34 -3.73 -6.82 -9.79
N ASP A 35 -4.99 -6.46 -9.56
CA ASP A 35 -6.15 -7.02 -10.23
C ASP A 35 -6.61 -6.08 -11.35
N LYS A 36 -6.37 -6.50 -12.60
CA LYS A 36 -6.77 -5.75 -13.81
C LYS A 36 -8.29 -5.62 -13.97
N ASN A 37 -9.07 -6.50 -13.32
CA ASN A 37 -10.53 -6.45 -13.39
C ASN A 37 -11.11 -5.34 -12.50
N LYS A 38 -10.30 -4.72 -11.64
CA LYS A 38 -10.70 -3.63 -10.75
C LYS A 38 -10.34 -2.24 -11.27
N LEU A 39 -10.15 -2.09 -12.58
CA LEU A 39 -9.79 -0.80 -13.20
C LEU A 39 -10.99 0.16 -13.38
N ALA A 40 -12.18 -0.22 -12.92
CA ALA A 40 -13.36 0.64 -12.99
C ALA A 40 -13.21 1.83 -12.02
N SER A 41 -13.08 3.03 -12.55
CA SER A 41 -13.08 4.27 -11.78
C SER A 41 -14.49 4.60 -11.29
N ILE A 42 -14.60 5.02 -10.04
CA ILE A 42 -15.81 5.63 -9.46
C ILE A 42 -15.46 7.11 -9.23
N THR A 43 -16.44 8.01 -9.11
CA THR A 43 -16.19 9.43 -8.85
C THR A 43 -15.14 9.63 -7.74
N ASN A 44 -14.07 10.36 -8.07
CA ASN A 44 -12.92 10.68 -7.19
C ASN A 44 -12.07 9.46 -6.73
N VAL A 45 -12.31 8.26 -7.27
CA VAL A 45 -11.48 7.07 -7.07
C VAL A 45 -11.05 6.49 -8.40
N SER A 46 -9.74 6.51 -8.64
CA SER A 46 -9.13 5.88 -9.82
C SER A 46 -8.31 4.67 -9.38
N TYR A 47 -8.28 3.64 -10.23
CA TYR A 47 -7.45 2.46 -10.02
C TYR A 47 -6.34 2.44 -11.06
N SER A 48 -5.14 2.12 -10.63
CA SER A 48 -4.01 1.92 -11.52
C SER A 48 -3.37 0.57 -11.27
N PHE A 49 -3.01 -0.10 -12.37
CA PHE A 49 -2.41 -1.42 -12.32
C PHE A 49 -0.95 -1.33 -11.88
N TRP A 50 -0.53 -2.27 -11.05
CA TRP A 50 0.89 -2.48 -10.75
C TRP A 50 1.21 -3.97 -10.60
N ASP A 51 2.45 -4.32 -10.86
CA ASP A 51 3.03 -5.64 -10.66
C ASP A 51 4.46 -5.48 -10.15
N ILE A 52 4.68 -5.85 -8.90
CA ILE A 52 5.96 -5.65 -8.20
C ILE A 52 7.03 -6.58 -8.74
N ASP A 53 6.67 -7.80 -9.12
CA ASP A 53 7.65 -8.79 -9.60
C ASP A 53 8.07 -8.49 -11.05
N LYS A 54 7.25 -7.75 -11.80
CA LYS A 54 7.57 -7.25 -13.14
C LYS A 54 8.01 -5.79 -13.17
N GLU A 55 8.12 -5.15 -12.00
CA GLU A 55 8.42 -3.71 -11.85
C GLU A 55 7.49 -2.80 -12.66
N ILE A 56 6.25 -3.24 -12.89
CA ILE A 56 5.23 -2.46 -13.57
C ILE A 56 4.55 -1.56 -12.56
N VAL A 57 4.62 -0.26 -12.77
CA VAL A 57 3.80 0.73 -12.07
C VAL A 57 3.61 1.93 -12.97
N ASP A 58 2.41 2.48 -12.93
CA ASP A 58 2.09 3.74 -13.59
C ASP A 58 2.83 4.89 -12.92
N LYS A 59 3.91 5.34 -13.57
CA LYS A 59 4.77 6.42 -13.06
C LYS A 59 4.00 7.74 -13.01
N GLU A 60 3.09 8.02 -13.94
CA GLU A 60 2.34 9.28 -13.95
C GLU A 60 1.41 9.37 -12.74
N VAL A 61 0.71 8.27 -12.42
CA VAL A 61 -0.11 8.20 -11.21
C VAL A 61 0.72 8.41 -9.95
N LEU A 62 1.87 7.73 -9.86
CA LEU A 62 2.76 7.81 -8.71
C LEU A 62 3.36 9.22 -8.52
N LEU A 63 3.84 9.83 -9.60
CA LEU A 63 4.44 11.18 -9.59
C LEU A 63 3.39 12.29 -9.47
N SER A 64 2.11 11.99 -9.70
CA SER A 64 1.03 12.96 -9.44
C SER A 64 0.57 13.00 -7.98
N ALA A 65 1.02 12.06 -7.14
CA ALA A 65 0.56 11.93 -5.76
C ALA A 65 1.16 13.01 -4.85
N ASN A 66 0.36 13.59 -3.95
CA ASN A 66 0.84 14.44 -2.86
C ASN A 66 1.19 13.61 -1.62
N TYR A 67 0.43 12.53 -1.40
CA TYR A 67 0.61 11.61 -0.27
C TYR A 67 0.59 10.17 -0.77
N ILE A 68 1.37 9.31 -0.12
CA ILE A 68 1.30 7.86 -0.33
C ILE A 68 0.97 7.18 1.00
N VAL A 69 -0.01 6.27 0.98
CA VAL A 69 -0.34 5.37 2.09
C VAL A 69 -0.10 3.93 1.65
N HIS A 70 0.93 3.31 2.20
CA HIS A 70 1.33 1.94 1.88
C HIS A 70 0.67 0.94 2.84
N LEU A 71 -0.39 0.26 2.39
CA LEU A 71 -1.10 -0.79 3.15
C LEU A 71 -0.96 -2.18 2.51
N ALA A 72 -0.28 -2.29 1.37
CA ALA A 72 -0.05 -3.58 0.72
C ALA A 72 0.86 -4.49 1.54
N GLY A 73 0.54 -5.78 1.56
CA GLY A 73 1.35 -6.79 2.20
C GLY A 73 0.59 -8.11 2.29
N ALA A 74 1.31 -9.23 2.31
CA ALA A 74 0.71 -10.52 2.59
C ALA A 74 0.26 -10.59 4.06
N GLY A 75 -0.89 -11.20 4.34
CA GLY A 75 -1.44 -11.31 5.69
C GLY A 75 -0.66 -12.30 6.54
N ILE A 76 -0.25 -11.88 7.73
CA ILE A 76 0.62 -12.69 8.60
C ILE A 76 -0.06 -14.00 9.03
N ALA A 77 -1.39 -13.97 9.21
CA ALA A 77 -2.18 -15.10 9.68
C ALA A 77 -2.84 -15.93 8.56
N ASP A 78 -2.60 -15.61 7.28
CA ASP A 78 -3.31 -16.27 6.17
C ASP A 78 -2.96 -17.76 6.05
N LYS A 79 -1.72 -18.14 6.43
CA LYS A 79 -1.16 -19.49 6.23
C LYS A 79 -0.08 -19.82 7.28
N PRO A 80 0.19 -21.11 7.58
CA PRO A 80 1.30 -21.52 8.43
C PRO A 80 2.67 -21.01 7.96
N TRP A 81 3.57 -20.79 8.91
CA TRP A 81 4.86 -20.17 8.66
C TRP A 81 5.91 -21.18 8.20
N SER A 82 6.13 -21.26 6.88
CA SER A 82 7.30 -21.90 6.28
C SER A 82 8.41 -20.88 5.97
N VAL A 83 9.62 -21.34 5.66
CA VAL A 83 10.72 -20.47 5.18
C VAL A 83 10.28 -19.64 3.97
N LYS A 84 9.61 -20.28 3.02
CA LYS A 84 9.04 -19.61 1.83
C LYS A 84 8.00 -18.55 2.22
N ARG A 85 7.13 -18.83 3.19
CA ARG A 85 6.09 -17.89 3.65
C ARG A 85 6.70 -16.69 4.38
N LYS A 86 7.71 -16.90 5.22
CA LYS A 86 8.44 -15.80 5.88
C LYS A 86 9.04 -14.84 4.84
N LYS A 87 9.67 -15.39 3.80
CA LYS A 87 10.20 -14.61 2.67
C LYS A 87 9.10 -13.83 1.94
N GLU A 88 7.97 -14.48 1.65
CA GLU A 88 6.83 -13.82 1.00
C GLU A 88 6.28 -12.65 1.83
N ILE A 89 6.12 -12.84 3.14
CA ILE A 89 5.65 -11.79 4.06
C ILE A 89 6.59 -10.58 4.03
N LEU A 90 7.90 -10.81 4.07
CA LEU A 90 8.92 -9.76 3.99
C LEU A 90 8.92 -9.07 2.62
N ASP A 91 9.04 -9.84 1.54
CA ASP A 91 9.13 -9.34 0.17
C ASP A 91 7.89 -8.53 -0.23
N SER A 92 6.70 -8.96 0.22
CA SER A 92 5.44 -8.26 -0.04
C SER A 92 5.34 -6.86 0.56
N ARG A 93 6.29 -6.47 1.43
CA ARG A 93 6.39 -5.14 2.06
C ARG A 93 7.63 -4.38 1.60
N VAL A 94 8.78 -5.05 1.57
CA VAL A 94 10.06 -4.41 1.24
C VAL A 94 10.17 -4.08 -0.25
N LYS A 95 9.85 -5.03 -1.14
CA LYS A 95 9.98 -4.81 -2.59
C LYS A 95 9.11 -3.66 -3.11
N PRO A 96 7.81 -3.56 -2.75
CA PRO A 96 6.98 -2.45 -3.21
C PRO A 96 7.47 -1.09 -2.74
N ILE A 97 7.88 -0.96 -1.48
CA ILE A 97 8.40 0.30 -0.94
C ILE A 97 9.67 0.70 -1.68
N LYS A 98 10.57 -0.26 -1.95
CA LYS A 98 11.81 -0.01 -2.70
C LYS A 98 11.51 0.48 -4.13
N LEU A 99 10.56 -0.15 -4.82
CA LEU A 99 10.13 0.28 -6.15
C LEU A 99 9.60 1.72 -6.14
N ILE A 100 8.69 2.04 -5.21
CA ILE A 100 8.13 3.39 -5.07
C ILE A 100 9.24 4.40 -4.76
N TYR A 101 10.11 4.09 -3.80
CA TYR A 101 11.22 4.97 -3.40
C TYR A 101 12.16 5.27 -4.57
N ASN A 102 12.54 4.25 -5.34
CA ASN A 102 13.43 4.43 -6.49
C ASN A 102 12.81 5.40 -7.51
N ILE A 103 11.53 5.22 -7.85
CA ILE A 103 10.84 6.10 -8.81
C ILE A 103 10.75 7.53 -8.27
N LEU A 104 10.39 7.72 -7.01
CA LEU A 104 10.34 9.05 -6.40
C LEU A 104 11.71 9.73 -6.44
N LYS A 105 12.76 9.00 -6.08
CA LYS A 105 14.13 9.50 -6.05
C LYS A 105 14.66 9.86 -7.44
N GLU A 106 14.47 8.99 -8.42
CA GLU A 106 14.91 9.20 -9.81
C GLU A 106 14.25 10.41 -10.46
N ASN A 107 13.03 10.76 -10.05
CA ASN A 107 12.26 11.88 -10.60
C ASN A 107 12.29 13.12 -9.69
N ASN A 108 13.11 13.10 -8.62
CA ASN A 108 13.19 14.16 -7.62
C ASN A 108 11.81 14.61 -7.10
N HIS A 109 10.86 13.66 -6.99
CA HIS A 109 9.48 13.94 -6.60
C HIS A 109 9.33 13.93 -5.08
N GLN A 110 8.85 15.04 -4.53
CA GLN A 110 8.67 15.19 -3.10
C GLN A 110 7.20 15.03 -2.70
N LEU A 111 6.95 14.06 -1.82
CA LEU A 111 5.66 13.87 -1.18
C LEU A 111 5.54 14.79 0.03
N LYS A 112 4.31 15.23 0.32
CA LYS A 112 3.98 15.90 1.59
C LYS A 112 4.04 14.93 2.76
N ALA A 113 3.66 13.66 2.54
CA ALA A 113 3.92 12.58 3.48
C ALA A 113 3.94 11.21 2.80
N PHE A 114 4.71 10.30 3.39
CA PHE A 114 4.69 8.87 3.09
C PHE A 114 4.33 8.11 4.36
N ILE A 115 3.19 7.43 4.37
CA ILE A 115 2.69 6.67 5.51
C ILE A 115 2.79 5.19 5.17
N SER A 116 3.47 4.40 6.00
CA SER A 116 3.54 2.94 5.84
C SER A 116 2.88 2.24 7.01
N ALA A 117 2.03 1.26 6.71
CA ALA A 117 1.56 0.34 7.74
C ALA A 117 2.76 -0.43 8.33
N SER A 118 2.71 -0.64 9.64
CA SER A 118 3.65 -1.45 10.41
C SER A 118 2.87 -2.36 11.38
N GLY A 119 3.58 -3.13 12.19
CA GLY A 119 3.00 -3.98 13.22
C GLY A 119 3.67 -3.74 14.57
N VAL A 120 2.88 -3.74 15.64
CA VAL A 120 3.38 -3.57 17.02
C VAL A 120 4.42 -4.63 17.41
N GLY A 121 4.38 -5.80 16.79
CA GLY A 121 5.37 -6.86 17.01
C GLY A 121 6.81 -6.48 16.65
N PHE A 122 7.04 -5.38 15.93
CA PHE A 122 8.38 -4.82 15.74
C PHE A 122 9.07 -4.48 17.07
N TYR A 123 8.29 -4.03 18.05
CA TYR A 123 8.79 -3.66 19.38
C TYR A 123 8.93 -4.88 20.31
N GLY A 124 8.65 -6.09 19.82
CA GLY A 124 8.53 -7.29 20.64
C GLY A 124 7.16 -7.38 21.35
N ALA A 125 6.92 -8.53 21.96
CA ALA A 125 5.77 -8.76 22.82
C ALA A 125 6.22 -9.57 24.04
N ILE A 126 5.74 -9.19 25.22
CA ILE A 126 5.86 -10.05 26.41
C ILE A 126 4.77 -11.10 26.27
N THR A 127 5.16 -12.32 25.92
CA THR A 127 4.25 -13.47 25.86
C THR A 127 4.27 -14.23 27.18
N THR A 128 3.16 -14.84 27.56
CA THR A 128 3.05 -15.73 28.72
C THR A 128 2.51 -17.09 28.26
N ASP A 129 3.01 -18.17 28.87
CA ASP A 129 2.47 -19.52 28.67
C ASP A 129 1.18 -19.76 29.49
N LYS A 130 0.70 -18.73 30.19
CA LYS A 130 -0.52 -18.77 30.99
C LYS A 130 -1.73 -18.49 30.08
N PHE A 131 -2.46 -19.55 29.76
CA PHE A 131 -3.75 -19.47 29.06
C PHE A 131 -4.83 -19.02 30.04
N PHE A 132 -5.60 -17.98 29.68
CA PHE A 132 -6.80 -17.53 30.41
C PHE A 132 -8.05 -18.15 29.80
#